data_AF-A0A323UTV7-F1
#
_entry.id   AF-A0A323UTV7-F1
#
_cell.length_a   1.000
_cell.length_b   1.000
_cell.length_c   1.000
_cell.angle_alpha   90.00
_cell.angle_beta   90.00
_cell.angle_gamma   90.00
#
_symmetry.space_group_name_H-M   'P 1'
#
loop_
_entity.id
_entity.type
_entity.pdbx_description
1 polymer ?
#
loop_
_entity_poly.entity_id
_entity_poly.type
_entity_poly.pdbx_seq_one_letter_code
_entity_poly.pdbx_strand_id
1 'polypeptide(L)'
;MIAEEDFAAAADCPPEMAFVRLERKFREILERNLNETDSGGAATHLVIEYMNHTLAAAEALRLDFLDFYAVPDENQSDVWSDYRRFRQAVDAFAVRIQISHLRVGPAYALPLDQNEKTHLRAYVTRIKEIIDQSSLVTAKKERLFDKLNAFLKELDRDRTALQKFNDVILSLANTGGEAAEGLEPAWKWAKLAAAVLGVRQETEQTKQLPPPKKAEAKRQLPPPTKKNSHVDIDDDIPF
;
A
#
# COMPACT_ATOMS: atom_id res chain seq x y z
N MET A 1 -0.49 -3.80 -27.24
CA MET A 1 -0.25 -5.20 -26.85
C MET A 1 0.70 -5.20 -25.67
N ILE A 2 0.38 -5.90 -24.59
CA ILE A 2 1.23 -5.97 -23.38
C ILE A 2 2.43 -6.86 -23.71
N ALA A 3 3.64 -6.38 -23.47
CA ALA A 3 4.85 -7.15 -23.76
C ALA A 3 5.15 -8.13 -22.62
N GLU A 4 5.81 -9.25 -22.93
CA GLU A 4 6.25 -10.23 -21.92
C GLU A 4 7.19 -9.59 -20.86
N GLU A 5 7.95 -8.57 -21.28
CA GLU A 5 8.82 -7.76 -20.41
C GLU A 5 8.03 -6.98 -19.34
N ASP A 6 6.79 -6.58 -19.62
CA ASP A 6 5.94 -5.87 -18.65
C ASP A 6 5.52 -6.79 -17.48
N PHE A 7 5.38 -8.09 -17.73
CA PHE A 7 5.09 -9.09 -16.71
C PHE A 7 6.34 -9.43 -15.88
N ALA A 8 7.52 -9.46 -16.50
CA ALA A 8 8.78 -9.68 -15.80
C ALA A 8 9.05 -8.62 -14.73
N ALA A 9 8.74 -7.35 -15.01
CA ALA A 9 8.89 -6.23 -14.06
C ALA A 9 7.96 -6.32 -12.83
N ALA A 10 6.91 -7.15 -12.90
CA ALA A 10 5.97 -7.39 -11.81
C ALA A 10 6.41 -8.57 -10.90
N ALA A 11 7.29 -9.46 -11.39
CA ALA A 11 7.70 -10.67 -10.67
C ALA A 11 8.57 -10.40 -9.42
N ASP A 12 9.31 -9.29 -9.41
CA ASP A 12 10.27 -8.97 -8.33
C ASP A 12 9.65 -8.24 -7.12
N CYS A 13 8.33 -8.09 -7.05
CA CYS A 13 7.66 -7.34 -5.99
C CYS A 13 6.47 -8.11 -5.39
N PRO A 14 6.00 -7.71 -4.18
CA PRO A 14 4.83 -8.34 -3.58
C PRO A 14 3.62 -8.31 -4.51
N PRO A 15 2.72 -9.32 -4.46
CA PRO A 15 1.58 -9.44 -5.38
C PRO A 15 0.74 -8.16 -5.49
N GLU A 16 0.58 -7.42 -4.41
CA GLU A 16 -0.18 -6.17 -4.37
C GLU A 16 0.53 -5.06 -5.17
N MET A 17 1.86 -4.96 -5.08
CA MET A 17 2.64 -4.01 -5.87
C MET A 17 2.78 -4.44 -7.33
N ALA A 18 2.87 -5.74 -7.58
CA ALA A 18 2.85 -6.32 -8.92
C ALA A 18 1.56 -5.93 -9.63
N PHE A 19 0.42 -6.07 -8.95
CA PHE A 19 -0.87 -5.63 -9.46
C PHE A 19 -0.87 -4.14 -9.79
N VAL A 20 -0.43 -3.26 -8.88
CA VAL A 20 -0.41 -1.80 -9.11
C VAL A 20 0.45 -1.41 -10.31
N ARG A 21 1.56 -2.13 -10.55
CA ARG A 21 2.43 -1.88 -11.71
C ARG A 21 1.75 -2.32 -13.01
N LEU A 22 1.15 -3.50 -13.03
CA LEU A 22 0.44 -4.04 -14.20
C LEU A 22 -0.78 -3.18 -14.55
N GLU A 23 -1.58 -2.83 -13.55
CA GLU A 23 -2.76 -1.98 -13.70
C GLU A 23 -2.40 -0.63 -14.34
N ARG A 24 -1.33 0.01 -13.87
CA ARG A 24 -0.85 1.26 -14.46
C ARG A 24 -0.50 1.10 -15.94
N LYS A 25 0.09 -0.03 -16.33
CA LYS A 25 0.39 -0.33 -17.74
C LYS A 25 -0.89 -0.53 -18.56
N PHE A 26 -1.86 -1.28 -18.04
CA PHE A 26 -3.15 -1.46 -18.71
C PHE A 26 -3.86 -0.12 -18.91
N ARG A 27 -3.78 0.76 -17.91
CA ARG A 27 -4.34 2.12 -17.98
C ARG A 27 -3.63 2.98 -19.01
N GLU A 28 -2.30 2.97 -19.05
CA GLU A 28 -1.52 3.70 -20.06
C GLU A 28 -1.88 3.25 -21.49
N ILE A 29 -2.12 1.94 -21.69
CA ILE A 29 -2.58 1.40 -22.99
C ILE A 29 -4.00 1.86 -23.30
N LEU A 30 -4.93 1.78 -22.33
CA LEU A 30 -6.31 2.25 -22.50
C LEU A 30 -6.34 3.73 -22.90
N GLU A 31 -5.65 4.59 -22.15
CA GLU A 31 -5.63 6.04 -22.39
C GLU A 31 -5.02 6.37 -23.76
N ARG A 32 -3.95 5.67 -24.17
CA ARG A 32 -3.38 5.82 -25.52
C ARG A 32 -4.40 5.46 -26.59
N ASN A 33 -5.02 4.29 -26.49
CA ASN A 33 -5.94 3.79 -27.51
C ASN A 33 -7.22 4.65 -27.58
N LEU A 34 -7.69 5.18 -26.44
CA LEU A 34 -8.83 6.10 -26.39
C LEU A 34 -8.52 7.43 -27.10
N ASN A 35 -7.30 7.95 -26.97
CA ASN A 35 -6.90 9.19 -27.66
C ASN A 35 -6.74 9.01 -29.18
N GLU A 36 -6.47 7.78 -29.64
CA GLU A 36 -6.32 7.45 -31.06
C GLU A 36 -7.67 7.08 -31.73
N THR A 37 -8.76 6.99 -30.97
CA THR A 37 -10.06 6.49 -31.44
C THR A 37 -11.10 7.61 -31.53
N ASP A 38 -11.62 7.87 -32.73
CA ASP A 38 -12.69 8.87 -32.97
C ASP A 38 -14.13 8.29 -32.83
N SER A 39 -14.29 6.97 -32.67
CA SER A 39 -15.61 6.30 -32.64
C SER A 39 -15.99 5.76 -31.25
N GLY A 40 -17.18 6.13 -30.76
CA GLY A 40 -17.68 5.75 -29.42
C GLY A 40 -17.89 4.25 -29.20
N GLY A 41 -18.14 3.46 -30.24
CA GLY A 41 -18.25 1.99 -30.15
C GLY A 41 -16.90 1.32 -29.81
N ALA A 42 -15.82 1.78 -30.44
CA ALA A 42 -14.48 1.28 -30.17
C ALA A 42 -13.99 1.67 -28.76
N ALA A 43 -14.39 2.84 -28.25
CA ALA A 43 -14.10 3.24 -26.88
C ALA A 43 -14.71 2.28 -25.83
N THR A 44 -15.93 1.77 -26.10
CA THR A 44 -16.61 0.81 -25.20
C THR A 44 -15.84 -0.51 -25.14
N HIS A 45 -15.42 -1.02 -26.31
CA HIS A 45 -14.62 -2.25 -26.39
C HIS A 45 -13.30 -2.14 -25.61
N LEU A 46 -12.58 -1.02 -25.77
CA LEU A 46 -11.32 -0.77 -25.08
C LEU A 46 -11.49 -0.75 -23.54
N VAL A 47 -12.58 -0.18 -23.05
CA VAL A 47 -12.91 -0.14 -21.62
C VAL A 47 -13.15 -1.55 -21.07
N ILE A 48 -13.90 -2.39 -21.80
CA ILE A 48 -14.17 -3.78 -21.42
C ILE A 48 -12.87 -4.59 -21.41
N GLU A 49 -12.02 -4.42 -22.43
CA GLU A 49 -10.71 -5.05 -22.51
C GLU A 49 -9.83 -4.69 -21.29
N TYR A 50 -9.78 -3.41 -20.91
CA TYR A 50 -9.07 -2.97 -19.70
C TYR A 50 -9.61 -3.62 -18.43
N MET A 51 -10.94 -3.67 -18.26
CA MET A 51 -11.56 -4.31 -17.09
C MET A 51 -11.21 -5.80 -17.02
N ASN A 52 -11.30 -6.50 -18.16
CA ASN A 52 -10.97 -7.91 -18.27
C ASN A 52 -9.51 -8.20 -17.90
N HIS A 53 -8.55 -7.44 -18.45
CA HIS A 53 -7.14 -7.59 -18.13
C HIS A 53 -6.84 -7.33 -16.65
N THR A 54 -7.48 -6.31 -16.08
CA THR A 54 -7.28 -5.95 -14.67
C THR A 54 -7.85 -7.03 -13.75
N LEU A 55 -9.03 -7.58 -14.06
CA LEU A 55 -9.62 -8.71 -13.32
C LEU A 55 -8.74 -9.97 -13.41
N ALA A 56 -8.29 -10.34 -14.61
CA ALA A 56 -7.41 -11.48 -14.83
C ALA A 56 -6.09 -11.34 -14.06
N ALA A 57 -5.52 -10.14 -13.99
CA ALA A 57 -4.31 -9.88 -13.21
C ALA A 57 -4.56 -10.03 -11.69
N ALA A 58 -5.69 -9.55 -11.17
CA ALA A 58 -6.05 -9.73 -9.77
C ALA A 58 -6.22 -11.22 -9.42
N GLU A 59 -6.91 -11.98 -10.27
CA GLU A 59 -7.11 -13.42 -10.09
C GLU A 59 -5.78 -14.19 -10.10
N ALA A 60 -4.93 -13.92 -11.09
CA ALA A 60 -3.60 -14.56 -11.21
C ALA A 60 -2.70 -14.28 -9.99
N LEU A 61 -2.81 -13.07 -9.43
CA LEU A 61 -2.08 -12.65 -8.23
C LEU A 61 -2.78 -13.05 -6.92
N ARG A 62 -3.96 -13.72 -7.00
CA ARG A 62 -4.79 -14.17 -5.88
C ARG A 62 -5.23 -13.03 -4.97
N LEU A 63 -5.64 -11.91 -5.55
CA LEU A 63 -6.19 -10.74 -4.88
C LEU A 63 -7.71 -10.76 -4.99
N ASP A 64 -8.40 -10.66 -3.86
CA ASP A 64 -9.86 -10.83 -3.70
C ASP A 64 -10.65 -9.50 -3.72
N PHE A 65 -9.97 -8.35 -3.78
CA PHE A 65 -10.63 -7.05 -3.68
C PHE A 65 -11.52 -6.69 -4.88
N LEU A 66 -11.45 -7.44 -5.97
CA LEU A 66 -12.26 -7.26 -7.18
C LEU A 66 -13.33 -8.34 -7.38
N ASP A 67 -13.51 -9.29 -6.45
CA ASP A 67 -14.43 -10.43 -6.61
C ASP A 67 -15.89 -10.02 -6.85
N PHE A 68 -16.26 -8.79 -6.47
CA PHE A 68 -17.61 -8.24 -6.66
C PHE A 68 -17.84 -7.65 -8.06
N TYR A 69 -16.82 -7.58 -8.89
CA TYR A 69 -16.89 -7.01 -10.23
C TYR A 69 -16.86 -8.12 -11.28
N ALA A 70 -17.69 -7.96 -12.32
CA ALA A 70 -17.69 -8.82 -13.49
C ALA A 70 -17.39 -7.99 -14.74
N VAL A 71 -16.93 -8.65 -15.79
CA VAL A 71 -16.77 -8.03 -17.11
C VAL A 71 -18.17 -7.67 -17.63
N PRO A 72 -18.44 -6.39 -17.96
CA PRO A 72 -19.75 -5.97 -18.45
C PRO A 72 -20.06 -6.58 -19.83
N ASP A 73 -21.32 -6.93 -20.10
CA ASP A 73 -21.79 -7.35 -21.43
C ASP A 73 -22.09 -6.10 -22.27
N GLU A 74 -21.48 -6.00 -23.46
CA GLU A 74 -21.66 -4.91 -24.43
C GLU A 74 -23.14 -4.61 -24.74
N ASN A 75 -24.04 -5.60 -24.61
CA ASN A 75 -25.44 -5.48 -25.00
C ASN A 75 -26.42 -5.21 -23.85
N GLN A 76 -25.99 -5.29 -22.58
CA GLN A 76 -26.93 -5.33 -21.44
C GLN A 76 -26.65 -4.30 -20.34
N SER A 77 -25.45 -3.73 -20.25
CA SER A 77 -25.07 -2.85 -19.13
C SER A 77 -24.67 -1.44 -19.56
N ASP A 78 -24.82 -0.49 -18.62
CA ASP A 78 -24.18 0.83 -18.72
C ASP A 78 -22.68 0.67 -18.41
N VAL A 79 -21.94 0.20 -19.43
CA VAL A 79 -20.50 -0.09 -19.38
C VAL A 79 -19.71 1.06 -18.76
N TRP A 80 -20.09 2.31 -19.03
CA TRP A 80 -19.40 3.49 -18.51
C TRP A 80 -19.63 3.73 -17.02
N SER A 81 -20.83 3.43 -16.52
CA SER A 81 -21.11 3.51 -15.08
C SER A 81 -20.42 2.38 -14.31
N ASP A 82 -20.39 1.16 -14.87
CA ASP A 82 -19.66 0.03 -14.28
C ASP A 82 -18.15 0.30 -14.28
N TYR A 83 -17.61 0.80 -15.39
CA TYR A 83 -16.21 1.21 -15.50
C TYR A 83 -15.83 2.27 -14.46
N ARG A 84 -16.67 3.31 -14.25
CA ARG A 84 -16.40 4.34 -13.25
C ARG A 84 -16.30 3.76 -11.84
N ARG A 85 -17.21 2.87 -11.47
CA ARG A 85 -17.20 2.19 -10.16
C ARG A 85 -15.99 1.28 -10.01
N PHE A 86 -15.68 0.52 -11.05
CA PHE A 86 -14.51 -0.35 -11.12
C PHE A 86 -13.22 0.45 -10.95
N ARG A 87 -13.04 1.52 -11.73
CA ARG A 87 -11.87 2.41 -11.67
C ARG A 87 -11.68 3.02 -10.29
N GLN A 88 -12.76 3.46 -9.64
CA GLN A 88 -12.68 4.00 -8.27
C GLN A 88 -12.16 2.97 -7.26
N ALA A 89 -12.60 1.71 -7.36
CA ALA A 89 -12.12 0.65 -6.48
C ALA A 89 -10.64 0.32 -6.72
N VAL A 90 -10.24 0.24 -7.99
CA VAL A 90 -8.84 0.04 -8.40
C VAL A 90 -7.95 1.19 -7.92
N ASP A 91 -8.37 2.43 -8.09
CA ASP A 91 -7.63 3.62 -7.63
C ASP A 91 -7.48 3.62 -6.10
N ALA A 92 -8.57 3.33 -5.38
CA ALA A 92 -8.54 3.24 -3.93
C ALA A 92 -7.57 2.15 -3.44
N PHE A 93 -7.53 0.99 -4.11
CA PHE A 93 -6.58 -0.07 -3.82
C PHE A 93 -5.14 0.38 -4.11
N ALA A 94 -4.88 0.92 -5.30
CA ALA A 94 -3.54 1.36 -5.70
C ALA A 94 -2.95 2.41 -4.74
N VAL A 95 -3.75 3.39 -4.33
CA VAL A 95 -3.34 4.40 -3.36
C VAL A 95 -3.04 3.77 -1.99
N ARG A 96 -3.86 2.84 -1.51
CA ARG A 96 -3.62 2.14 -0.24
C ARG A 96 -2.30 1.38 -0.25
N ILE A 97 -2.01 0.67 -1.34
CA ILE A 97 -0.77 -0.10 -1.50
C ILE A 97 0.44 0.83 -1.65
N GLN A 98 0.34 1.92 -2.40
CA GLN A 98 1.43 2.89 -2.51
C GLN A 98 1.73 3.54 -1.15
N ILE A 99 0.70 3.93 -0.38
CA ILE A 99 0.89 4.48 0.96
C ILE A 99 1.51 3.44 1.90
N SER A 100 1.06 2.18 1.85
CA SER A 100 1.65 1.13 2.69
C SER A 100 3.12 0.93 2.36
N HIS A 101 3.50 0.94 1.08
CA HIS A 101 4.89 0.80 0.63
C HIS A 101 5.76 2.03 0.93
N LEU A 102 5.24 3.25 0.79
CA LEU A 102 5.95 4.48 1.15
C LEU A 102 6.20 4.58 2.66
N ARG A 103 5.31 3.98 3.47
CA ARG A 103 5.52 3.81 4.92
C ARG A 103 6.54 2.71 5.26
N VAL A 104 7.22 2.07 4.31
CA VAL A 104 8.33 1.12 4.58
C VAL A 104 9.71 1.82 4.54
N GLY A 105 9.75 3.15 4.64
CA GLY A 105 11.01 3.90 4.77
C GLY A 105 11.75 3.63 6.10
N PRO A 106 13.01 4.09 6.25
CA PRO A 106 13.83 3.94 7.46
C PRO A 106 13.21 4.53 8.75
N ALA A 107 12.07 5.22 8.67
CA ALA A 107 11.27 5.61 9.82
C ALA A 107 10.46 4.46 10.45
N TYR A 108 10.25 3.35 9.74
CA TYR A 108 9.43 2.19 10.17
C TYR A 108 10.21 0.88 10.28
N ALA A 109 11.55 0.97 10.21
CA ALA A 109 12.46 -0.11 10.55
C ALA A 109 13.06 0.16 11.92
N LEU A 110 12.86 -0.74 12.88
CA LEU A 110 13.32 -0.52 14.26
C LEU A 110 14.69 -1.17 14.48
N PRO A 111 15.66 -0.46 15.07
CA PRO A 111 16.86 -1.10 15.58
C PRO A 111 16.46 -1.91 16.81
N LEU A 112 16.43 -3.23 16.72
CA LEU A 112 16.12 -4.12 17.85
C LEU A 112 17.42 -4.58 18.51
N ASP A 113 17.43 -4.60 19.84
CA ASP A 113 18.54 -5.21 20.58
C ASP A 113 18.47 -6.74 20.57
N GLN A 114 19.56 -7.39 20.98
CA GLN A 114 19.66 -8.84 20.93
C GLN A 114 18.64 -9.54 21.85
N ASN A 115 18.24 -8.89 22.95
CA ASN A 115 17.28 -9.44 23.89
C ASN A 115 15.85 -9.37 23.31
N GLU A 116 15.46 -8.22 22.76
CA GLU A 116 14.22 -8.01 22.02
C GLU A 116 14.09 -9.01 20.87
N LYS A 117 15.16 -9.20 20.07
CA LYS A 117 15.19 -10.20 18.99
C LYS A 117 15.00 -11.63 19.52
N THR A 118 15.60 -11.96 20.65
CA THR A 118 15.47 -13.29 21.27
C THR A 118 14.04 -13.55 21.74
N HIS A 119 13.41 -12.57 22.40
CA HIS A 119 12.01 -12.65 22.81
C HIS A 119 11.06 -12.78 21.61
N LEU A 120 11.26 -11.97 20.57
CA LEU A 120 10.45 -12.03 19.35
C LEU A 120 10.56 -13.39 18.64
N ARG A 121 11.76 -13.95 18.54
CA ARG A 121 11.96 -15.31 18.02
C ARG A 121 11.23 -16.35 18.86
N ALA A 122 11.30 -16.26 20.19
CA ALA A 122 10.58 -17.17 21.07
C ALA A 122 9.06 -17.08 20.87
N TYR A 123 8.50 -15.88 20.76
CA TYR A 123 7.07 -15.69 20.49
C TYR A 123 6.67 -16.26 19.12
N VAL A 124 7.47 -16.03 18.08
CA VAL A 124 7.23 -16.61 16.74
C VAL A 124 7.27 -18.13 16.79
N THR A 125 8.22 -18.73 17.51
CA THR A 125 8.26 -20.20 17.69
C THR A 125 6.99 -20.73 18.35
N ARG A 126 6.48 -20.05 19.38
CA ARG A 126 5.20 -20.44 20.01
C ARG A 126 4.02 -20.33 19.05
N ILE A 127 3.98 -19.29 18.22
CA ILE A 127 2.95 -19.14 17.19
C ILE A 127 3.02 -20.30 16.19
N LYS A 128 4.23 -20.68 15.76
CA LYS A 128 4.45 -21.82 14.85
C LYS A 128 3.95 -23.14 15.46
N GLU A 129 4.26 -23.41 16.72
CA GLU A 129 3.79 -24.61 17.44
C GLU A 129 2.25 -24.69 17.45
N ILE A 130 1.58 -23.56 17.69
CA ILE A 130 0.11 -23.50 17.71
C ILE A 130 -0.47 -23.73 16.31
N ILE A 131 0.12 -23.12 15.28
CA ILE A 131 -0.31 -23.34 13.88
C ILE A 131 -0.13 -24.81 13.48
N ASP A 132 0.99 -25.42 13.87
CA ASP A 132 1.28 -26.82 13.56
C ASP A 132 0.22 -27.76 14.16
N GLN A 133 -0.16 -27.51 15.41
CA GLN A 133 -1.17 -28.29 16.15
C GLN A 133 -2.63 -27.96 15.76
N SER A 134 -2.86 -26.87 15.03
CA SER A 134 -4.22 -26.46 14.64
C SER A 134 -4.86 -27.38 13.61
N SER A 135 -6.19 -27.34 13.51
CA SER A 135 -7.00 -28.06 12.51
C SER A 135 -7.06 -27.34 11.14
N LEU A 136 -6.18 -26.37 10.90
CA LEU A 136 -6.11 -25.65 9.62
C LEU A 136 -5.76 -26.59 8.45
N VAL A 137 -6.35 -26.29 7.29
CA VAL A 137 -5.96 -26.91 6.02
C VAL A 137 -4.50 -26.56 5.69
N THR A 138 -3.76 -27.51 5.12
CA THR A 138 -2.33 -27.39 4.79
C THR A 138 -1.97 -26.08 4.08
N ALA A 139 -2.74 -25.69 3.06
CA ALA A 139 -2.51 -24.45 2.31
C ALA A 139 -2.55 -23.18 3.19
N LYS A 140 -3.39 -23.16 4.24
CA LYS A 140 -3.46 -22.04 5.20
C LYS A 140 -2.27 -22.06 6.17
N LYS A 141 -1.85 -23.25 6.64
CA LYS A 141 -0.67 -23.41 7.48
C LYS A 141 0.59 -22.94 6.76
N GLU A 142 0.79 -23.37 5.52
CA GLU A 142 1.93 -22.98 4.68
C GLU A 142 2.02 -21.46 4.53
N ARG A 143 0.91 -20.81 4.17
CA ARG A 143 0.86 -19.34 4.07
C ARG A 143 1.29 -18.66 5.37
N LEU A 144 0.79 -19.12 6.51
CA LEU A 144 1.18 -18.56 7.81
C LEU A 144 2.66 -18.80 8.12
N PHE A 145 3.17 -20.01 7.86
CA PHE A 145 4.59 -20.31 8.04
C PHE A 145 5.48 -19.45 7.15
N ASP A 146 5.09 -19.18 5.91
CA ASP A 146 5.82 -18.31 5.01
C ASP A 146 5.93 -16.88 5.56
N LYS A 147 4.82 -16.32 6.08
CA LYS A 147 4.84 -14.99 6.72
C LYS A 147 5.71 -14.97 7.97
N LEU A 148 5.61 -15.99 8.83
CA LEU A 148 6.44 -16.09 10.04
C LEU A 148 7.92 -16.26 9.71
N ASN A 149 8.27 -17.04 8.69
CA ASN A 149 9.64 -17.22 8.21
C ASN A 149 10.20 -15.93 7.60
N ALA A 150 9.39 -15.20 6.85
CA ALA A 150 9.77 -13.89 6.33
C ALA A 150 10.06 -12.90 7.47
N PHE A 151 9.23 -12.90 8.53
CA PHE A 151 9.47 -12.07 9.70
C PHE A 151 10.73 -12.49 10.48
N LEU A 152 10.99 -13.78 10.65
CA LEU A 152 12.24 -14.26 11.29
C LEU A 152 13.48 -13.80 10.53
N LYS A 153 13.48 -13.91 9.20
CA LYS A 153 14.57 -13.40 8.35
C LYS A 153 14.76 -11.89 8.51
N GLU A 154 13.68 -11.14 8.73
CA GLU A 154 13.73 -9.70 8.95
C GLU A 154 14.32 -9.34 10.33
N LEU A 155 14.13 -10.18 11.36
CA LEU A 155 14.74 -9.98 12.68
C LEU A 155 16.26 -10.11 12.67
N ASP A 156 16.81 -10.84 11.69
CA ASP A 156 18.25 -11.02 11.55
C ASP A 156 18.95 -9.77 10.98
N ARG A 157 18.18 -8.81 10.43
CA ARG A 157 18.72 -7.55 9.93
C ARG A 157 19.05 -6.58 11.06
N ASP A 158 19.93 -5.61 10.78
CA ASP A 158 20.29 -4.55 11.74
C ASP A 158 19.08 -3.68 12.11
N ARG A 159 18.18 -3.46 11.15
CA ARG A 159 16.89 -2.80 11.37
C ARG A 159 15.78 -3.69 10.85
N THR A 160 14.79 -3.96 11.69
CA THR A 160 13.67 -4.84 11.38
C THR A 160 12.50 -4.02 10.87
N ALA A 161 12.08 -4.26 9.63
CA ALA A 161 10.88 -3.65 9.07
C ALA A 161 9.61 -4.18 9.74
N LEU A 162 8.81 -3.28 10.33
CA LEU A 162 7.53 -3.64 10.98
C LEU A 162 6.51 -4.24 10.00
N GLN A 163 6.65 -3.98 8.71
CA GLN A 163 5.75 -4.52 7.68
C GLN A 163 5.68 -6.05 7.71
N LYS A 164 6.81 -6.74 7.91
CA LYS A 164 6.82 -8.22 7.95
C LYS A 164 6.07 -8.78 9.14
N PHE A 165 6.04 -8.04 10.26
CA PHE A 165 5.20 -8.38 11.39
C PHE A 165 3.72 -8.12 11.09
N ASN A 166 3.39 -6.99 10.46
CA ASN A 166 2.01 -6.70 10.05
C ASN A 166 1.44 -7.75 9.09
N ASP A 167 2.25 -8.23 8.15
CA ASP A 167 1.85 -9.31 7.24
C ASP A 167 1.46 -10.60 8.00
N VAL A 168 2.16 -10.91 9.11
CA VAL A 168 1.80 -12.02 10.01
C VAL A 168 0.46 -11.76 10.70
N ILE A 169 0.25 -10.57 11.26
CA ILE A 169 -1.00 -10.19 11.94
C ILE A 169 -2.19 -10.26 10.99
N LEU A 170 -2.04 -9.73 9.78
CA LEU A 170 -3.10 -9.77 8.78
C LEU A 170 -3.40 -11.19 8.33
N SER A 171 -2.36 -12.02 8.12
CA SER A 171 -2.54 -13.42 7.78
C SER A 171 -3.24 -14.21 8.90
N LEU A 172 -2.92 -13.95 10.17
CA LEU A 172 -3.61 -14.56 11.31
C LEU A 172 -5.09 -14.14 11.35
N ALA A 173 -5.39 -12.85 11.16
CA ALA A 173 -6.76 -12.34 11.13
C ALA A 173 -7.58 -12.93 9.97
N ASN A 174 -6.99 -13.00 8.78
CA ASN A 174 -7.64 -13.51 7.57
C ASN A 174 -7.82 -15.03 7.56
N THR A 175 -7.29 -15.73 8.57
CA THR A 175 -7.48 -17.19 8.71
C THR A 175 -8.85 -17.53 9.36
N GLY A 176 -9.77 -16.56 9.45
CA GLY A 176 -11.10 -16.67 10.07
C GLY A 176 -11.98 -17.85 9.60
N GLY A 177 -12.78 -18.38 10.54
CA GLY A 177 -13.71 -19.51 10.37
C GLY A 177 -13.69 -20.47 11.58
N GLU A 178 -14.40 -21.60 11.54
CA GLU A 178 -14.38 -22.66 12.59
C GLU A 178 -12.96 -23.18 12.87
N ALA A 179 -12.04 -23.09 11.90
CA ALA A 179 -10.64 -23.46 12.07
C ALA A 179 -9.79 -22.39 12.79
N ALA A 180 -10.34 -21.20 13.07
CA ALA A 180 -9.65 -20.11 13.76
C ALA A 180 -9.67 -20.26 15.30
N GLU A 181 -10.57 -21.06 15.87
CA GLU A 181 -10.57 -21.35 17.32
C GLU A 181 -9.23 -21.96 17.77
N GLY A 182 -8.66 -22.86 16.94
CA GLY A 182 -7.33 -23.42 17.20
C GLY A 182 -6.17 -22.42 17.14
N LEU A 183 -6.39 -21.22 16.59
CA LEU A 183 -5.42 -20.14 16.54
C LEU A 183 -5.62 -19.08 17.63
N GLU A 184 -6.69 -19.16 18.43
CA GLU A 184 -6.92 -18.23 19.53
C GLU A 184 -5.69 -18.11 20.46
N PRO A 185 -5.01 -19.21 20.84
CA PRO A 185 -3.82 -19.14 21.67
C PRO A 185 -2.65 -18.38 21.00
N ALA A 186 -2.59 -18.34 19.66
CA ALA A 186 -1.53 -17.65 18.93
C ALA A 186 -1.61 -16.13 19.10
N TRP A 187 -2.82 -15.59 19.29
CA TRP A 187 -3.04 -14.16 19.49
C TRP A 187 -2.37 -13.62 20.75
N LYS A 188 -2.24 -14.45 21.80
CA LYS A 188 -1.49 -14.07 23.01
C LYS A 188 -0.04 -13.70 22.67
N TRP A 189 0.62 -14.55 21.90
CA TRP A 189 2.02 -14.36 21.51
C TRP A 189 2.19 -13.24 20.49
N ALA A 190 1.24 -13.11 19.56
CA ALA A 190 1.19 -11.99 18.62
C ALA A 190 1.07 -10.64 19.36
N LYS A 191 0.22 -10.55 20.40
CA LYS A 191 0.10 -9.36 21.25
C LYS A 191 1.38 -9.05 22.01
N LEU A 192 2.06 -10.06 22.56
CA LEU A 192 3.35 -9.87 23.23
C LEU A 192 4.43 -9.36 22.27
N ALA A 193 4.49 -9.92 21.05
CA ALA A 193 5.38 -9.44 20.02
C ALA A 193 5.07 -7.99 19.62
N ALA A 194 3.79 -7.65 19.44
CA ALA A 194 3.35 -6.29 19.15
C ALA A 194 3.73 -5.30 20.27
N ALA A 195 3.65 -5.72 21.54
CA ALA A 195 4.04 -4.88 22.68
C ALA A 195 5.53 -4.55 22.65
N VAL A 196 6.41 -5.53 22.38
CA VAL A 196 7.85 -5.31 22.24
C VAL A 196 8.15 -4.32 21.11
N LEU A 197 7.51 -4.51 19.96
CA LEU A 197 7.70 -3.64 18.80
C LEU A 197 7.14 -2.23 19.06
N GLY A 198 6.01 -2.11 19.74
CA GLY A 198 5.36 -0.83 20.08
C GLY A 198 6.20 0.01 21.03
N VAL A 199 6.69 -0.56 22.13
CA VAL A 199 7.59 0.13 23.08
C VAL A 199 8.83 0.65 22.37
N ARG A 200 9.40 -0.15 21.47
CA ARG A 200 10.58 0.26 20.71
C ARG A 200 10.26 1.37 19.70
N GLN A 201 9.11 1.30 19.05
CA GLN A 201 8.64 2.33 18.12
C GLN A 201 8.43 3.68 18.83
N GLU A 202 7.80 3.70 20.00
CA GLU A 202 7.62 4.90 20.81
C GLU A 202 8.96 5.50 21.28
N THR A 203 9.90 4.63 21.67
CA THR A 203 11.25 5.05 22.09
C THR A 203 12.03 5.72 20.95
N GLU A 204 11.97 5.14 19.74
CA GLU A 204 12.63 5.70 18.55
C GLU A 204 11.97 7.01 18.10
N GLN A 205 10.63 7.11 18.13
CA GLN A 205 9.92 8.36 17.80
C GLN A 205 10.25 9.48 18.80
N THR A 206 10.37 9.15 20.09
CA THR A 206 10.75 10.12 21.13
C THR A 206 12.19 10.62 20.95
N LYS A 207 13.11 9.75 20.49
CA LYS A 207 14.51 10.13 20.19
C LYS A 207 14.65 11.00 18.94
N GLN A 208 13.73 10.88 17.97
CA GLN A 208 13.79 11.65 16.71
C GLN A 208 13.22 13.07 16.81
N LEU A 209 12.55 13.43 17.92
CA LEU A 209 12.03 14.77 18.13
C LEU A 209 13.09 15.63 18.88
N PRO A 210 13.85 16.51 18.20
CA PRO A 210 14.51 17.60 18.91
C PRO A 210 13.41 18.46 19.55
N PRO A 211 13.56 18.92 20.81
CA PRO A 211 12.62 19.84 21.42
C PRO A 211 12.49 21.06 20.48
N PRO A 212 11.27 21.55 20.21
CA PRO A 212 11.11 22.75 19.40
C PRO A 212 11.93 23.85 20.07
N LYS A 213 13.05 24.23 19.44
CA LYS A 213 13.76 25.45 19.83
C LYS A 213 12.71 26.54 19.79
N LYS A 214 12.35 27.08 20.96
CA LYS A 214 11.48 28.24 21.09
C LYS A 214 11.92 29.22 20.02
N ALA A 215 11.06 29.46 19.03
CA ALA A 215 11.34 30.43 17.99
C ALA A 215 11.59 31.76 18.71
N GLU A 216 12.84 32.17 18.75
CA GLU A 216 13.20 33.54 19.13
C GLU A 216 12.38 34.45 18.22
N ALA A 217 11.58 35.32 18.85
CA ALA A 217 10.68 36.24 18.19
C ALA A 217 11.38 36.90 17.00
N LYS A 218 10.84 36.66 15.80
CA LYS A 218 11.30 37.29 14.55
C LYS A 218 11.48 38.78 14.79
N ARG A 219 12.74 39.26 14.73
CA ARG A 219 13.05 40.68 14.62
C ARG A 219 12.25 41.23 13.46
N GLN A 220 11.30 42.12 13.76
CA GLN A 220 10.53 42.85 12.76
C GLN A 220 11.53 43.67 11.92
N LEU A 221 11.50 43.48 10.61
CA LEU A 221 12.21 44.37 9.68
C LEU A 221 11.55 45.77 9.77
N PRO A 222 12.32 46.87 9.77
CA PRO A 222 11.74 48.20 9.79
C PRO A 222 10.92 48.45 8.51
N PRO A 223 9.78 49.16 8.61
CA PRO A 223 8.88 49.39 7.48
C PRO A 223 9.56 50.22 6.38
N PRO A 224 9.22 49.98 5.09
CA PRO A 224 9.83 50.67 3.96
C PRO A 224 9.48 52.17 3.95
N THR A 225 10.50 53.00 3.76
CA THR A 225 10.41 54.46 3.64
C THR A 225 9.68 54.86 2.36
N LYS A 226 8.59 55.62 2.50
CA LYS A 226 7.87 56.25 1.38
C LYS A 226 8.79 57.23 0.65
N LYS A 227 9.16 56.92 -0.61
CA LYS A 227 9.69 57.90 -1.56
C LYS A 227 8.51 58.49 -2.33
N ASN A 228 8.32 59.80 -2.19
CA ASN A 228 7.41 60.59 -3.00
C ASN A 228 7.93 60.62 -4.45
N SER A 229 7.12 60.16 -5.41
CA SER A 229 7.29 60.51 -6.81
C SER A 229 5.93 60.95 -7.34
N HIS A 230 5.79 62.27 -7.46
CA HIS A 230 4.80 62.95 -8.29
C HIS A 230 4.92 62.38 -9.71
N VAL A 231 3.82 61.87 -10.25
CA VAL A 231 3.69 61.61 -11.69
C VAL A 231 2.44 62.39 -12.08
N ASP A 232 2.67 63.56 -12.67
CA ASP A 232 1.63 64.38 -13.29
C ASP A 232 1.10 63.63 -14.52
N ILE A 233 -0.20 63.33 -14.48
CA ILE A 233 -0.96 62.82 -15.63
C ILE A 233 -1.73 64.01 -16.16
N ASP A 234 -1.07 64.78 -17.03
CA ASP A 234 -1.70 65.74 -17.92
C ASP A 234 -1.05 65.53 -19.28
N ASP A 235 -1.72 64.74 -20.13
CA ASP A 235 -1.48 64.80 -21.57
C ASP A 235 -2.79 64.52 -22.30
N ASP A 236 -3.29 65.62 -22.87
CA ASP A 236 -4.40 65.81 -23.77
C ASP A 236 -4.61 64.68 -24.79
N ILE A 237 -5.86 64.27 -24.93
CA ILE A 237 -6.38 63.52 -26.08
C ILE A 237 -6.96 64.54 -27.07
N PRO A 238 -6.35 64.79 -28.25
CA PRO A 238 -6.99 65.52 -29.33
C PRO A 238 -7.78 64.57 -30.25
N PHE A 239 -8.95 65.06 -30.68
CA PHE A 239 -9.94 64.43 -31.57
C PHE A 239 -9.38 63.93 -32.92
#